data_AF-A0AA40WFE4-F1
#
_entry.id   AF-A0AA40WFE4-F1
#
_cell.length_a   1.000
_cell.length_b   1.000
_cell.length_c   1.000
_cell.angle_alpha   90.00
_cell.angle_beta   90.00
_cell.angle_gamma   90.00
#
_symmetry.space_group_name_H-M   'P 1'
#
loop_
_entity.id
_entity.type
_entity.pdbx_description
1 polymer ?
#
loop_
_entity_poly.entity_id
_entity_poly.type
_entity_poly.pdbx_seq_one_letter_code
_entity_poly.pdbx_strand_id
1 'polypeptide(L)'
;VGGRWVVRAGLGEPEGGVVRCRADVGVEGWGLVEALEKRFHVTCFVGHDIRSLALAEHYFGASQDCEDSILVRVHRGTGAGIISNGRIFIGRNGNVGEIGHIQVEPLGERCHCGNFGCLETIAANAAIEQRVLNLLKQGYQSRVPLDDCTIKTICKAANRGDSLASEVIEHVGRH
;
A
#
# COMPACT_ATOMS: atom_id res chain seq x y z
N VAL A 1 -27.81 14.81 -7.77
CA VAL A 1 -27.87 15.32 -6.38
C VAL A 1 -27.09 14.35 -5.51
N GLY A 2 -26.01 14.80 -4.86
CA GLY A 2 -25.19 13.97 -3.98
C GLY A 2 -23.84 13.52 -4.56
N GLY A 3 -23.02 14.44 -5.08
CA GLY A 3 -21.61 14.13 -5.37
C GLY A 3 -20.83 14.03 -4.06
N ARG A 4 -20.50 12.82 -3.63
CA ARG A 4 -19.59 12.57 -2.50
C ARG A 4 -18.19 12.37 -3.06
N TRP A 5 -17.24 13.20 -2.62
CA TRP A 5 -15.85 13.11 -3.03
C TRP A 5 -15.04 12.50 -1.90
N VAL A 6 -14.31 11.41 -2.20
CA VAL A 6 -13.30 10.84 -1.30
C VAL A 6 -11.96 11.36 -1.79
N VAL A 7 -11.32 12.20 -0.99
CA VAL A 7 -9.98 12.71 -1.32
C VAL A 7 -8.94 11.84 -0.63
N ARG A 8 -8.02 11.31 -1.43
CA ARG A 8 -6.89 10.51 -0.99
C ARG A 8 -5.93 11.37 -0.17
N ALA A 9 -5.79 11.07 1.11
CA ALA A 9 -4.76 11.62 1.96
C ALA A 9 -3.97 10.50 2.66
N GLY A 10 -2.71 10.79 3.00
CA GLY A 10 -1.85 9.90 3.78
C GLY A 10 -2.32 9.75 5.23
N LEU A 11 -1.37 9.55 6.16
CA LEU A 11 -1.63 9.46 7.60
C LEU A 11 -2.55 10.60 8.07
N GLY A 12 -3.78 10.23 8.45
CA GLY A 12 -4.83 11.17 8.80
C GLY A 12 -5.94 10.50 9.60
N GLU A 13 -6.44 11.21 10.61
CA GLU A 13 -7.59 10.79 11.40
C GLU A 13 -8.89 11.02 10.61
N PRO A 14 -9.83 10.06 10.64
CA PRO A 14 -11.14 10.22 10.00
C PRO A 14 -11.97 11.37 10.59
N GLU A 15 -11.73 11.75 11.85
CA GLU A 15 -12.67 12.55 12.65
C GLU A 15 -12.54 14.07 12.53
N GLY A 16 -11.68 14.59 11.63
CA GLY A 16 -11.51 16.06 11.50
C GLY A 16 -11.41 16.60 10.08
N GLY A 17 -11.35 15.75 9.06
CA GLY A 17 -11.17 16.21 7.67
C GLY A 17 -9.83 16.94 7.41
N VAL A 18 -8.89 16.85 8.36
CA VAL A 18 -7.57 17.46 8.31
C VAL A 18 -6.55 16.43 7.84
N VAL A 19 -5.80 16.77 6.79
CA VAL A 19 -4.64 15.99 6.37
C VAL A 19 -3.48 16.38 7.27
N ARG A 20 -3.09 15.49 8.20
CA ARG A 20 -2.04 15.77 9.17
C ARG A 20 -0.64 15.67 8.58
N CYS A 21 -0.37 14.66 7.75
CA CYS A 21 0.92 14.56 7.08
C CYS A 21 0.80 13.81 5.75
N ARG A 22 1.41 14.38 4.71
CA ARG A 22 1.68 13.69 3.46
C ARG A 22 3.16 13.89 3.11
N ALA A 23 3.97 12.86 3.38
CA ALA A 23 5.42 12.94 3.22
C ALA A 23 5.87 13.30 1.79
N ASP A 24 5.05 13.03 0.77
CA ASP A 24 5.31 13.33 -0.63
C ASP A 24 4.89 14.75 -1.06
N VAL A 25 4.06 15.46 -0.29
CA VAL A 25 3.50 16.79 -0.68
C VAL A 25 3.90 17.89 0.31
N GLY A 26 4.50 17.57 1.46
CA GLY A 26 4.99 18.56 2.41
C GLY A 26 3.89 19.40 3.06
N VAL A 27 2.71 18.81 3.25
CA VAL A 27 1.54 19.49 3.82
C VAL A 27 1.28 18.97 5.24
N GLU A 28 1.16 19.89 6.19
CA GLU A 28 0.84 19.64 7.59
C GLU A 28 -0.38 20.46 8.02
N GLY A 29 -1.35 19.83 8.68
CA GLY A 29 -2.51 20.52 9.27
C GLY A 29 -3.48 21.16 8.26
N TRP A 30 -3.56 20.65 7.02
CA TRP A 30 -4.43 21.24 6.01
C TRP A 30 -5.89 20.81 6.18
N GLY A 31 -6.77 21.78 6.46
CA GLY A 31 -8.23 21.64 6.50
C GLY A 31 -8.84 21.41 5.11
N LEU A 32 -8.46 20.30 4.48
CA LEU A 32 -8.82 19.96 3.11
C LEU A 32 -10.34 19.82 2.93
N VAL A 33 -11.01 19.15 3.87
CA VAL A 33 -12.47 19.01 3.84
C VAL A 33 -13.12 20.39 3.86
N GLU A 34 -12.82 21.22 4.85
CA GLU A 34 -13.41 22.56 4.99
C GLU A 34 -13.19 23.41 3.72
N ALA A 35 -11.96 23.41 3.17
CA ALA A 35 -11.63 24.15 1.97
C ALA A 35 -12.47 23.70 0.75
N LEU A 36 -12.67 22.38 0.59
CA LEU A 36 -13.46 21.82 -0.50
C LEU A 36 -14.96 22.08 -0.29
N GLU A 37 -15.48 21.88 0.92
CA GLU A 37 -16.88 22.14 1.24
C GLU A 37 -17.24 23.61 1.03
N LYS A 38 -16.37 24.54 1.48
CA LYS A 38 -16.55 25.99 1.25
C LYS A 38 -16.53 26.37 -0.23
N ARG A 39 -15.68 25.71 -1.03
CA ARG A 39 -15.52 26.05 -2.45
C ARG A 39 -16.60 25.46 -3.35
N PHE A 40 -17.06 24.24 -3.04
CA PHE A 40 -17.91 23.44 -3.92
C PHE A 40 -19.31 23.19 -3.34
N HIS A 41 -19.57 23.51 -2.07
CA HIS A 41 -20.86 23.33 -1.40
C HIS A 41 -21.36 21.87 -1.47
N VAL A 42 -20.45 20.91 -1.33
CA VAL A 42 -20.72 19.47 -1.32
C VAL A 42 -20.06 18.82 -0.11
N THR A 43 -20.70 17.81 0.48
CA THR A 43 -20.12 17.04 1.59
C THR A 43 -18.86 16.31 1.14
N CYS A 44 -17.77 16.52 1.88
CA CYS A 44 -16.47 15.94 1.55
C CYS A 44 -15.98 15.01 2.66
N PHE A 45 -15.32 13.91 2.28
CA PHE A 45 -14.69 12.98 3.20
C PHE A 45 -13.22 12.79 2.83
N VAL A 46 -12.37 12.64 3.85
CA VAL A 46 -10.98 12.28 3.69
C VAL A 46 -10.76 10.92 4.34
N GLY A 47 -10.12 10.03 3.60
CA GLY A 47 -9.82 8.67 4.05
C GLY A 47 -8.39 8.28 3.72
N HIS A 48 -7.82 7.42 4.56
CA HIS A 48 -6.55 6.77 4.27
C HIS A 48 -6.70 5.89 3.02
N ASP A 49 -5.67 5.85 2.18
CA ASP A 49 -5.78 5.23 0.86
C ASP A 49 -6.16 3.73 0.92
N ILE A 50 -5.54 2.95 1.81
CA ILE A 50 -5.81 1.52 1.95
C ILE A 50 -7.21 1.21 2.47
N ARG A 51 -7.71 2.03 3.40
CA ARG A 51 -9.06 1.88 3.96
C ARG A 51 -10.12 2.24 2.94
N SER A 52 -9.85 3.30 2.17
CA SER A 52 -10.72 3.71 1.06
C SER A 52 -10.78 2.62 -0.01
N LEU A 53 -9.66 1.95 -0.28
CA LEU A 53 -9.61 0.81 -1.21
C LEU A 53 -10.39 -0.41 -0.67
N ALA A 54 -10.23 -0.76 0.61
CA ALA A 54 -10.99 -1.86 1.22
C ALA A 54 -12.50 -1.59 1.24
N LEU A 55 -12.92 -0.35 1.52
CA LEU A 55 -14.32 0.06 1.40
C LEU A 55 -14.81 -0.02 -0.06
N ALA A 56 -13.97 0.36 -1.03
CA ALA A 56 -14.34 0.26 -2.44
C ALA A 56 -14.56 -1.20 -2.87
N GLU A 57 -13.68 -2.12 -2.48
CA GLU A 57 -13.86 -3.55 -2.74
C GLU A 57 -15.08 -4.13 -2.02
N HIS A 58 -15.36 -3.67 -0.80
CA HIS A 58 -16.54 -4.11 -0.04
C HIS A 58 -17.86 -3.58 -0.60
N TYR A 59 -17.90 -2.36 -1.14
CA TYR A 59 -19.14 -1.83 -1.71
C TYR A 59 -19.32 -2.17 -3.19
N PHE A 60 -18.24 -2.32 -3.95
CA PHE A 60 -18.27 -2.32 -5.42
C PHE A 60 -17.43 -3.42 -6.07
N GLY A 61 -16.68 -4.21 -5.30
CA GLY A 61 -15.67 -5.12 -5.83
C GLY A 61 -15.75 -6.53 -5.27
N ALA A 62 -14.58 -7.12 -5.06
CA ALA A 62 -14.46 -8.57 -4.81
C ALA A 62 -14.98 -9.02 -3.44
N SER A 63 -15.24 -8.11 -2.49
CA SER A 63 -15.67 -8.44 -1.12
C SER A 63 -17.07 -7.94 -0.77
N GLN A 64 -17.93 -7.71 -1.78
CA GLN A 64 -19.34 -7.31 -1.59
C GLN A 64 -20.15 -8.26 -0.74
N ASP A 65 -19.94 -9.57 -0.92
CA ASP A 65 -20.70 -10.61 -0.24
C ASP A 65 -20.01 -11.09 1.05
N CYS A 66 -19.00 -10.36 1.55
CA CYS A 66 -18.23 -10.72 2.73
C CYS A 66 -18.44 -9.72 3.87
N GLU A 67 -18.88 -10.21 5.03
CA GLU A 67 -18.96 -9.40 6.26
C GLU A 67 -17.59 -9.14 6.90
N ASP A 68 -16.65 -10.09 6.76
CA ASP A 68 -15.27 -9.95 7.21
C ASP A 68 -14.33 -10.14 6.01
N SER A 69 -13.44 -9.18 5.79
CA SER A 69 -12.44 -9.26 4.73
C SER A 69 -11.17 -8.49 5.07
N ILE A 70 -10.04 -8.97 4.54
CA ILE A 70 -8.76 -8.27 4.61
C ILE A 70 -8.28 -8.03 3.19
N LEU A 71 -8.16 -6.76 2.83
CA LEU A 71 -7.49 -6.34 1.61
C LEU A 71 -6.02 -6.08 1.92
N VAL A 72 -5.12 -6.76 1.23
CA VAL A 72 -3.67 -6.49 1.30
C VAL A 72 -3.25 -5.81 0.01
N ARG A 73 -2.68 -4.60 0.11
CA ARG A 73 -2.08 -3.89 -1.03
C ARG A 73 -0.57 -4.02 -0.97
N VAL A 74 -0.02 -4.55 -2.05
CA VAL A 74 1.42 -4.56 -2.33
C VAL A 74 1.67 -3.67 -3.54
N HIS A 75 2.30 -2.51 -3.34
CA HIS A 75 2.64 -1.59 -4.43
C HIS A 75 3.84 -0.71 -4.06
N ARG A 76 3.64 0.60 -3.86
CA ARG A 76 4.69 1.55 -3.43
C ARG A 76 5.04 1.33 -1.95
N GLY A 77 4.05 0.88 -1.20
CA GLY A 77 4.20 0.41 0.16
C GLY A 77 3.21 -0.71 0.42
N THR A 78 3.33 -1.33 1.59
CA THR A 78 2.52 -2.48 1.98
C THR A 78 1.56 -2.11 3.10
N GLY A 79 0.27 -2.36 2.89
CA GLY A 79 -0.75 -2.03 3.88
C GLY A 79 -1.97 -2.92 3.75
N ALA A 80 -2.78 -2.94 4.80
CA ALA A 80 -4.01 -3.71 4.85
C ALA A 80 -5.21 -2.83 5.19
N GLY A 81 -6.35 -3.11 4.57
CA GLY A 81 -7.65 -2.58 4.99
C GLY A 81 -8.50 -3.74 5.47
N ILE A 82 -9.09 -3.60 6.66
CA ILE A 82 -9.80 -4.68 7.34
C ILE A 82 -11.27 -4.27 7.46
N ILE A 83 -12.17 -5.09 6.93
CA ILE A 83 -13.61 -5.02 7.19
C ILE A 83 -13.93 -6.11 8.20
N SER A 84 -14.68 -5.77 9.24
CA SER A 84 -15.27 -6.74 10.16
C SER A 84 -16.70 -6.40 10.50
N ASN A 85 -17.58 -7.42 10.49
CA ASN A 85 -19.03 -7.27 10.63
C ASN A 85 -19.60 -6.16 9.69
N GLY A 86 -19.13 -6.13 8.44
CA GLY A 86 -19.53 -5.16 7.42
C GLY A 86 -19.03 -3.72 7.65
N ARG A 87 -18.08 -3.51 8.57
CA ARG A 87 -17.56 -2.17 8.92
C ARG A 87 -16.06 -2.09 8.80
N ILE A 88 -15.57 -0.95 8.31
CA ILE A 88 -14.12 -0.67 8.29
C ILE A 88 -13.57 -0.62 9.71
N PHE A 89 -12.53 -1.42 9.95
CA PHE A 89 -11.82 -1.49 11.20
C PHE A 89 -10.71 -0.45 11.23
N ILE A 90 -10.90 0.60 12.03
CA ILE A 90 -10.01 1.78 12.10
C ILE A 90 -9.07 1.69 13.33
N GLY A 91 -9.49 0.95 14.36
CA GLY A 91 -8.84 0.91 15.67
C GLY A 91 -8.88 2.27 16.40
N ARG A 92 -8.40 2.30 17.64
CA ARG A 92 -8.47 3.50 18.50
C ARG A 92 -7.64 4.68 17.98
N ASN A 93 -6.49 4.39 17.37
CA ASN A 93 -5.53 5.41 16.95
C ASN A 93 -5.57 5.70 15.43
N GLY A 94 -6.52 5.09 14.69
CA GLY A 94 -6.64 5.31 13.24
C GLY A 94 -5.47 4.79 12.39
N ASN A 95 -4.58 3.98 12.97
CA ASN A 95 -3.38 3.44 12.33
C ASN A 95 -3.45 1.93 12.08
N VAL A 96 -4.64 1.34 12.16
CA VAL A 96 -4.83 -0.04 11.77
C VAL A 96 -4.59 -0.19 10.28
N GLY A 97 -3.82 -1.23 9.92
CA GLY A 97 -3.52 -1.54 8.53
C GLY A 97 -2.07 -1.28 8.12
N GLU A 98 -1.24 -0.73 8.99
CA GLU A 98 0.19 -0.47 8.73
C GLU A 98 1.05 -1.75 8.82
N ILE A 99 0.60 -2.83 8.16
CA ILE A 99 1.28 -4.13 8.17
C ILE A 99 2.66 -4.07 7.51
N GLY A 100 2.89 -3.11 6.61
CA GLY A 100 4.18 -2.91 5.96
C GLY A 100 5.32 -2.61 6.93
N HIS A 101 5.01 -2.12 8.13
CA HIS A 101 6.01 -1.81 9.15
C HIS A 101 6.17 -2.89 10.22
N ILE A 102 5.45 -4.01 10.11
CA ILE A 102 5.69 -5.19 10.94
C ILE A 102 7.08 -5.74 10.61
N GLN A 103 7.89 -5.99 11.63
CA GLN A 103 9.18 -6.62 11.45
C GLN A 103 8.99 -8.10 11.11
N VAL A 104 9.48 -8.51 9.94
CA VAL A 104 9.43 -9.90 9.45
C VAL A 104 10.84 -10.48 9.28
N GLU A 105 11.87 -9.64 9.14
CA GLU A 105 13.26 -10.07 9.02
C GLU A 105 14.15 -9.32 10.04
N PRO A 106 14.46 -9.87 11.22
CA PRO A 106 15.15 -9.14 12.29
C PRO A 106 16.50 -8.50 11.89
N LEU A 107 17.19 -9.08 10.91
CA LEU A 107 18.47 -8.60 10.37
C LEU A 107 18.33 -8.01 8.95
N GLY A 108 17.12 -7.60 8.58
CA GLY A 108 16.79 -7.09 7.25
C GLY A 108 17.17 -5.63 7.04
N GLU A 109 16.80 -5.11 5.87
CA GLU A 109 17.11 -3.75 5.42
C GLU A 109 16.48 -2.67 6.32
N ARG A 110 17.10 -1.48 6.32
CA ARG A 110 16.57 -0.32 7.04
C ARG A 110 15.31 0.21 6.35
N CYS A 111 14.20 0.26 7.08
CA CYS A 111 12.96 0.85 6.61
C CYS A 111 12.98 2.38 6.78
N HIS A 112 12.24 3.09 5.92
CA HIS A 112 12.09 4.54 6.04
C HIS A 112 11.35 4.97 7.32
N CYS A 113 10.61 4.06 7.97
CA CYS A 113 9.98 4.33 9.27
C CYS A 113 11.00 4.39 10.43
N GLY A 114 12.26 4.00 10.19
CA GLY A 114 13.35 4.01 11.17
C GLY A 114 13.72 2.63 11.72
N ASN A 115 12.82 1.64 11.59
CA ASN A 115 13.06 0.26 12.02
C ASN A 115 13.85 -0.53 10.96
N PHE A 116 14.17 -1.80 11.26
CA PHE A 116 14.84 -2.75 10.37
C PHE A 116 13.94 -3.94 10.08
N GLY A 117 13.98 -4.44 8.85
CA GLY A 117 13.32 -5.69 8.48
C GLY A 117 11.81 -5.62 8.38
N CYS A 118 11.27 -4.45 8.08
CA CYS A 118 9.84 -4.27 7.90
C CYS A 118 9.35 -5.04 6.67
N LEU A 119 8.13 -5.57 6.68
CA LEU A 119 7.54 -6.28 5.54
C LEU A 119 7.66 -5.50 4.22
N GLU A 120 7.52 -4.18 4.27
CA GLU A 120 7.67 -3.30 3.12
C GLU A 120 9.06 -3.35 2.47
N THR A 121 10.12 -3.58 3.24
CA THR A 121 11.49 -3.70 2.70
C THR A 121 11.71 -4.98 1.91
N ILE A 122 10.71 -5.87 1.89
CA ILE A 122 10.70 -7.12 1.12
C ILE A 122 9.62 -7.05 0.03
N ALA A 123 8.41 -6.64 0.39
CA ALA A 123 7.24 -6.76 -0.46
C ALA A 123 7.00 -5.57 -1.40
N ALA A 124 7.47 -4.37 -1.07
CA ALA A 124 7.23 -3.21 -1.95
C ALA A 124 7.86 -3.40 -3.33
N ASN A 125 7.24 -2.84 -4.37
CA ASN A 125 7.74 -2.94 -5.75
C ASN A 125 9.22 -2.55 -5.83
N ALA A 126 9.61 -1.44 -5.19
CA ALA A 126 11.00 -1.00 -5.18
C ALA A 126 11.96 -2.03 -4.53
N ALA A 127 11.54 -2.70 -3.45
CA ALA A 127 12.34 -3.74 -2.81
C ALA A 127 12.53 -4.95 -3.74
N ILE A 128 11.46 -5.40 -4.39
CA ILE A 128 11.48 -6.50 -5.37
C ILE A 128 12.40 -6.16 -6.55
N GLU A 129 12.21 -4.97 -7.13
CA GLU A 129 12.99 -4.47 -8.27
C GLU A 129 14.49 -4.38 -7.93
N GLN A 130 14.83 -3.82 -6.77
CA GLN A 130 16.22 -3.73 -6.32
C GLN A 130 16.84 -5.11 -6.08
N ARG A 131 16.08 -6.05 -5.50
CA ARG A 131 16.57 -7.41 -5.25
C ARG A 131 16.90 -8.14 -6.55
N VAL A 132 16.00 -8.11 -7.53
CA VAL A 132 16.25 -8.71 -8.86
C VAL A 132 17.46 -8.03 -9.51
N LEU A 133 17.51 -6.70 -9.51
CA LEU A 133 18.63 -5.96 -10.10
C LEU A 133 19.99 -6.34 -9.48
N ASN A 134 20.04 -6.49 -8.16
CA ASN A 134 21.26 -6.90 -7.45
C ASN A 134 21.69 -8.32 -7.83
N LEU A 135 20.75 -9.25 -7.95
CA LEU A 135 21.06 -10.62 -8.39
C LEU A 135 21.54 -10.65 -9.85
N LEU A 136 20.91 -9.89 -10.74
CA LEU A 136 21.39 -9.77 -12.13
C LEU A 136 22.83 -9.23 -12.20
N LYS A 137 23.16 -8.21 -11.38
CA LYS A 137 24.53 -7.65 -11.28
C LYS A 137 25.56 -8.65 -10.73
N GLN A 138 25.12 -9.62 -9.93
CA GLN A 138 25.96 -10.71 -9.44
C GLN A 138 26.16 -11.84 -10.46
N GLY A 139 25.54 -11.74 -11.65
CA GLY A 139 25.71 -12.69 -12.75
C GLY A 139 24.66 -13.81 -12.80
N TYR A 140 23.61 -13.73 -11.98
CA TYR A 140 22.51 -14.69 -12.06
C TYR A 140 21.77 -14.55 -13.39
N GLN A 141 21.46 -15.68 -14.01
CA GLN A 141 20.78 -15.73 -15.30
C GLN A 141 19.28 -15.54 -15.13
N SER A 142 18.70 -14.66 -15.94
CA SER A 142 17.25 -14.41 -15.98
C SER A 142 16.84 -13.80 -17.31
N ARG A 143 15.56 -13.92 -17.63
CA ARG A 143 14.87 -13.27 -18.75
C ARG A 143 14.55 -11.80 -18.45
N VAL A 144 14.75 -11.33 -17.21
CA VAL A 144 14.63 -9.91 -16.85
C VAL A 144 15.87 -9.16 -17.34
N PRO A 145 15.71 -8.13 -18.19
CA PRO A 145 16.84 -7.38 -18.69
C PRO A 145 17.34 -6.38 -17.64
N LEU A 146 18.66 -6.13 -17.63
CA LEU A 146 19.31 -5.24 -16.65
C LEU A 146 18.85 -3.78 -16.74
N ASP A 147 18.41 -3.34 -17.92
CA ASP A 147 17.99 -1.97 -18.23
C ASP A 147 16.47 -1.73 -18.03
N ASP A 148 15.67 -2.79 -17.85
CA ASP A 148 14.23 -2.71 -17.53
C ASP A 148 13.85 -3.73 -16.45
N CYS A 149 14.33 -3.47 -15.23
CA CYS A 149 14.05 -4.28 -14.05
C CYS A 149 12.83 -3.76 -13.27
N THR A 150 11.71 -3.50 -13.96
CA THR A 150 10.45 -3.06 -13.34
C THR A 150 9.62 -4.24 -12.84
N ILE A 151 8.75 -4.02 -11.85
CA ILE A 151 7.86 -5.06 -11.29
C ILE A 151 7.02 -5.73 -12.39
N LYS A 152 6.59 -4.96 -13.40
CA LYS A 152 5.83 -5.46 -14.55
C LYS A 152 6.66 -6.46 -15.35
N THR A 153 7.91 -6.15 -15.62
CA THR A 153 8.82 -7.01 -16.39
C THR A 153 9.20 -8.25 -15.58
N ILE A 154 9.43 -8.10 -14.27
CA ILE A 154 9.67 -9.21 -13.34
C ILE A 154 8.48 -10.18 -13.30
N CYS A 155 7.26 -9.71 -13.06
CA CYS A 155 6.07 -10.56 -13.05
C CYS A 155 5.85 -11.25 -14.40
N LYS A 156 6.11 -10.56 -15.52
CA LYS A 156 6.03 -11.15 -16.86
C LYS A 156 7.06 -12.25 -17.07
N ALA A 157 8.27 -12.10 -16.53
CA ALA A 157 9.31 -13.13 -16.58
C ALA A 157 8.93 -14.34 -15.72
N ALA A 158 8.47 -14.11 -14.48
CA ALA A 158 8.02 -15.17 -13.58
C ALA A 158 6.86 -15.99 -14.20
N ASN A 159 5.86 -15.32 -14.77
CA ASN A 159 4.74 -15.97 -15.47
C ASN A 159 5.17 -16.79 -16.71
N ARG A 160 6.40 -16.59 -17.20
CA ARG A 160 7.00 -17.36 -18.31
C ARG A 160 8.00 -18.41 -17.81
N GLY A 161 8.00 -18.71 -16.51
CA GLY A 161 8.86 -19.71 -15.89
C GLY A 161 10.31 -19.29 -15.70
N ASP A 162 10.61 -17.98 -15.63
CA ASP A 162 11.94 -17.52 -15.25
C ASP A 162 12.23 -17.87 -13.79
N SER A 163 13.23 -18.72 -13.54
CA SER A 163 13.49 -19.24 -12.19
C SER A 163 13.83 -18.14 -11.19
N LEU A 164 14.67 -17.17 -11.58
CA LEU A 164 15.09 -16.08 -10.69
C LEU A 164 13.91 -15.16 -10.32
N ALA A 165 13.14 -14.72 -11.31
CA ALA A 165 11.97 -13.88 -11.06
C ALA A 165 10.92 -14.64 -10.23
N SER A 166 10.71 -15.92 -10.50
CA SER A 166 9.76 -16.75 -9.74
C SER A 166 10.20 -16.91 -8.29
N GLU A 167 11.47 -17.21 -8.04
CA GLU A 167 12.01 -17.36 -6.68
C GLU A 167 11.87 -16.07 -5.85
N VAL A 168 12.13 -14.91 -6.47
CA VAL A 168 11.96 -13.62 -5.81
C VAL A 168 10.48 -13.35 -5.47
N ILE A 169 9.56 -13.61 -6.40
CA ILE A 169 8.12 -13.42 -6.17
C ILE A 169 7.61 -14.41 -5.10
N GLU A 170 8.05 -15.66 -5.13
CA GLU A 170 7.72 -16.65 -4.10
C GLU A 170 8.29 -16.27 -2.73
N HIS A 171 9.50 -15.71 -2.69
CA HIS A 171 10.07 -15.20 -1.46
C HIS A 171 9.19 -14.11 -0.85
N VAL A 172 8.66 -13.19 -1.66
CA VAL A 172 7.69 -12.20 -1.18
C VAL A 172 6.41 -12.87 -0.68
N GLY A 173 5.86 -13.83 -1.42
CA GLY A 173 4.62 -14.51 -1.02
C GLY A 173 4.72 -15.37 0.25
N ARG A 174 5.93 -15.69 0.72
CA ARG A 174 6.17 -16.39 2.00
C ARG A 174 6.10 -15.49 3.24
N HIS A 175 6.14 -14.17 3.06
CA HIS A 175 6.10 -13.17 4.14
C HIS A 175 4.74 -12.46 4.18
#